data_AF-A0A7V1H6Q1-F1
#
_entry.id   AF-A0A7V1H6Q1-F1
#
_cell.length_a   1.000
_cell.length_b   1.000
_cell.length_c   1.000
_cell.angle_alpha   90.00
_cell.angle_beta   90.00
_cell.angle_gamma   90.00
#
_symmetry.space_group_name_H-M   'P 1'
#
loop_
_entity.id
_entity.type
_entity.pdbx_description
1 polymer ?
#
loop_
_entity_poly.entity_id
_entity_poly.type
_entity_poly.pdbx_seq_one_letter_code
_entity_poly.pdbx_strand_id
1 'polypeptide(L)'
;MGKDTLKIVFTGHVDHGKSTLIGRLLIETKSLPEEKISEIRKISNQLGKDAELAFVTDYLKEEREQNITIDTTQIFFKTRRRDYVIIDAPGHVEFIKNMMTGTSQADAAVLLVDASEGVLEQTKRHAYLISMLGLERIVVAVNKMDLVNYSENIFNQVINELAGFLKNVGLTPVFTIPVSAKEGVNITERSQKLKWYRGPRFLEALGSLKRDKNGTRNKPLRFPIQDVYTVKDEKIAVGRIESGYMFKNQRIITMPSGSKNIIGSIKVFGKEIKRAGVFESIGVVCEHTGDLKRGVVIVGEQDRPELKDKIKASVFWMTNEPLYLRKELVIRCATQEIECGIESIERKIDSSTLEVIENNIDMLLKYEVGEVYIRTRSPIVVEKFSFLKELGGFVLKHKGKVAGVGIVR
;
A
#
# COMPACT_ATOMS: atom_id res chain seq x y z
N MET A 1 -11.14 -18.98 14.35
CA MET A 1 -10.83 -18.27 13.10
C MET A 1 -11.08 -16.79 13.36
N GLY A 2 -10.04 -15.95 13.26
CA GLY A 2 -10.17 -14.51 13.52
C GLY A 2 -11.12 -13.84 12.52
N LYS A 3 -11.79 -12.77 12.96
CA LYS A 3 -12.60 -11.91 12.10
C LYS A 3 -11.72 -11.34 10.98
N ASP A 4 -12.24 -11.21 9.75
CA ASP A 4 -11.50 -10.58 8.66
C ASP A 4 -11.08 -9.16 9.09
N THR A 5 -9.84 -8.76 8.82
CA THR A 5 -9.31 -7.44 9.22
C THR A 5 -8.89 -6.68 7.97
N LEU A 6 -9.53 -5.58 7.59
CA LEU A 6 -9.13 -4.81 6.41
C LEU A 6 -8.21 -3.65 6.79
N LYS A 7 -7.02 -3.57 6.18
CA LYS A 7 -6.08 -2.47 6.37
C LYS A 7 -6.32 -1.38 5.32
N ILE A 8 -6.52 -0.14 5.73
CA ILE A 8 -6.92 0.96 4.85
C ILE A 8 -6.02 2.16 5.10
N VAL A 9 -5.43 2.73 4.05
CA VAL A 9 -4.81 4.07 4.16
C VAL A 9 -5.87 5.15 4.02
N PHE A 10 -5.80 6.18 4.88
CA PHE A 10 -6.52 7.43 4.66
C PHE A 10 -5.56 8.51 4.16
N THR A 11 -5.90 9.13 3.04
CA THR A 11 -5.07 10.14 2.39
C THR A 11 -5.93 11.30 1.88
N GLY A 12 -5.35 12.49 1.78
CA GLY A 12 -6.07 13.75 1.52
C GLY A 12 -5.27 14.94 2.03
N HIS A 13 -5.49 16.12 1.45
CA HIS A 13 -4.82 17.34 1.90
C HIS A 13 -5.04 17.57 3.40
N VAL A 14 -4.13 18.32 4.03
CA VAL A 14 -4.10 18.54 5.49
C VAL A 14 -5.47 19.04 5.98
N ASP A 15 -6.09 19.93 5.21
CA ASP A 15 -7.34 20.58 5.58
C ASP A 15 -8.61 19.90 5.06
N HIS A 16 -8.50 18.79 4.32
CA HIS A 16 -9.68 18.05 3.80
C HIS A 16 -10.45 17.26 4.88
N GLY A 17 -10.06 17.37 6.16
CA GLY A 17 -10.79 16.80 7.29
C GLY A 17 -10.56 15.30 7.52
N LYS A 18 -9.34 14.80 7.24
CA LYS A 18 -8.95 13.39 7.47
C LYS A 18 -9.12 12.98 8.94
N SER A 19 -8.50 13.72 9.86
CA SER A 19 -8.60 13.44 11.31
C SER A 19 -10.04 13.53 11.80
N THR A 20 -10.81 14.52 11.31
CA THR A 20 -12.24 14.66 11.62
C THR A 20 -13.06 13.44 11.19
N LEU A 21 -12.82 12.92 9.98
CA LEU A 21 -13.52 11.73 9.48
C LEU A 21 -13.14 10.48 10.28
N ILE A 22 -11.86 10.31 10.62
CA ILE A 22 -11.38 9.20 11.45
C ILE A 22 -12.02 9.27 12.84
N GLY A 23 -11.98 10.42 13.51
CA GLY A 23 -12.60 10.62 14.82
C GLY A 23 -14.10 10.34 14.81
N ARG A 24 -14.80 10.81 13.76
CA ARG A 24 -16.23 10.54 13.55
C ARG A 24 -16.51 9.04 13.43
N LEU A 25 -15.72 8.30 12.67
CA LEU A 25 -15.84 6.84 12.55
C LEU A 25 -15.63 6.13 13.89
N LEU A 26 -14.61 6.55 14.66
CA LEU A 26 -14.32 5.94 15.95
C LEU A 26 -15.48 6.10 16.95
N ILE A 27 -16.07 7.29 16.99
CA ILE A 27 -17.23 7.58 17.85
C ILE A 27 -18.45 6.80 17.38
N GLU A 28 -18.83 6.89 16.10
CA GLU A 28 -20.07 6.26 15.59
C GLU A 28 -20.01 4.73 15.61
N THR A 29 -18.82 4.15 15.47
CA THR A 29 -18.63 2.70 15.58
C THR A 29 -18.46 2.21 17.02
N LYS A 30 -18.48 3.11 18.01
CA LYS A 30 -18.21 2.82 19.43
C LYS A 30 -16.89 2.05 19.61
N SER A 31 -15.87 2.47 18.86
CA SER A 31 -14.54 1.86 18.90
C SER A 31 -13.66 2.44 20.02
N LEU A 32 -14.14 3.47 20.71
CA LEU A 32 -13.48 4.08 21.88
C LEU A 32 -14.27 3.82 23.17
N PRO A 33 -13.61 3.64 24.32
CA PRO A 33 -14.27 3.58 25.62
C PRO A 33 -15.04 4.87 25.92
N GLU A 34 -16.19 4.77 26.58
CA GLU A 34 -17.03 5.94 26.90
C GLU A 34 -16.31 6.96 27.80
N GLU A 35 -15.44 6.49 28.70
CA GLU A 35 -14.61 7.32 29.56
C GLU A 35 -13.71 8.26 28.74
N LYS A 36 -13.00 7.72 27.73
CA LYS A 36 -12.16 8.52 26.83
C LYS A 36 -12.97 9.52 26.01
N ILE A 37 -14.15 9.12 25.52
CA ILE A 37 -15.06 10.03 24.80
C ILE A 37 -15.47 11.19 25.73
N SER A 38 -15.74 10.91 27.01
CA SER A 38 -16.13 11.93 27.98
C SER A 38 -14.99 12.92 28.30
N GLU A 39 -13.75 12.44 28.36
CA GLU A 39 -12.56 13.26 28.56
C GLU A 39 -12.31 14.19 27.37
N ILE A 40 -12.36 13.63 26.16
CA ILE A 40 -12.19 14.41 24.92
C ILE A 40 -13.30 15.45 24.77
N ARG A 41 -14.55 15.13 25.13
CA ARG A 41 -15.66 16.10 25.16
C ARG A 41 -15.41 17.25 26.13
N LYS A 42 -14.86 16.98 27.31
CA LYS A 42 -14.54 18.04 28.29
C LYS A 42 -13.50 19.00 27.74
N ILE A 43 -12.42 18.47 27.16
CA ILE A 43 -11.34 19.25 26.56
C ILE A 43 -11.86 20.04 25.34
N SER A 44 -12.63 19.37 24.47
CA SER A 44 -13.18 20.01 23.27
C SER A 44 -14.20 21.09 23.59
N ASN A 45 -15.02 20.96 24.63
CA ASN A 45 -15.98 22.01 24.99
C ASN A 45 -15.29 23.35 25.35
N GLN A 46 -14.02 23.33 25.77
CA GLN A 46 -13.22 24.52 26.03
C GLN A 46 -12.66 25.15 24.74
N LEU A 47 -12.49 24.36 23.68
CA LEU A 47 -11.86 24.75 22.41
C LEU A 47 -12.87 24.87 21.25
N GLY A 48 -14.13 24.46 21.47
CA GLY A 48 -15.22 24.40 20.49
C GLY A 48 -15.56 22.96 20.04
N LYS A 49 -16.84 22.71 19.70
CA LYS A 49 -17.35 21.37 19.33
C LYS A 49 -16.75 20.77 18.06
N ASP A 50 -16.35 21.61 17.10
CA ASP A 50 -15.73 21.14 15.85
C ASP A 50 -14.34 20.54 16.08
N ALA A 51 -13.68 20.97 17.16
CA ALA A 51 -12.38 20.47 17.53
C ALA A 51 -12.45 19.05 18.12
N GLU A 52 -13.62 18.61 18.64
CA GLU A 52 -13.81 17.31 19.33
C GLU A 52 -13.28 16.14 18.49
N LEU A 53 -13.66 16.10 17.21
CA LEU A 53 -13.37 14.97 16.34
C LEU A 53 -11.90 14.90 15.91
N ALA A 54 -11.27 16.06 15.69
CA ALA A 54 -9.84 16.13 15.39
C ALA A 54 -9.03 15.78 16.64
N PHE A 55 -9.42 16.33 17.80
CA PHE A 55 -8.79 16.03 19.10
C PHE A 55 -8.82 14.55 19.46
N VAL A 56 -9.89 13.81 19.12
CA VAL A 56 -9.90 12.34 19.29
C VAL A 56 -8.69 11.70 18.62
N THR A 57 -8.40 12.09 17.38
CA THR A 57 -7.35 11.45 16.60
C THR A 57 -5.96 11.88 17.09
N ASP A 58 -5.80 13.15 17.44
CA ASP A 58 -4.52 13.70 17.90
C ASP A 58 -4.17 13.21 19.31
N TYR A 59 -5.15 13.17 20.23
CA TYR A 59 -4.98 12.58 21.56
C TYR A 59 -4.56 11.11 21.50
N LEU A 60 -5.16 10.33 20.60
CA LEU A 60 -4.79 8.92 20.39
C LEU A 60 -3.37 8.75 19.82
N LYS A 61 -2.84 9.75 19.11
CA LYS A 61 -1.45 9.74 18.64
C LYS A 61 -0.50 10.03 19.81
N GLU A 62 -0.76 11.10 20.56
CA GLU A 62 0.05 11.51 21.71
C GLU A 62 0.13 10.42 22.79
N GLU A 63 -1.00 9.80 23.17
CA GLU A 63 -1.03 8.73 24.17
C GLU A 63 -0.14 7.53 23.77
N ARG A 64 -0.02 7.25 22.47
CA ARG A 64 0.75 6.12 21.93
C ARG A 64 2.23 6.42 21.85
N GLU A 65 2.61 7.64 21.50
CA GLU A 65 4.00 8.11 21.53
C GLU A 65 4.61 8.00 22.93
N GLN A 66 3.79 8.15 23.97
CA GLN A 66 4.23 8.06 25.36
C GLN A 66 4.26 6.62 25.93
N ASN A 67 3.52 5.66 25.38
CA ASN A 67 3.31 4.36 26.04
C ASN A 67 3.80 3.09 25.31
N ILE A 68 4.11 3.09 24.00
CA ILE A 68 4.56 1.86 23.30
C ILE A 68 5.51 2.14 22.11
N THR A 69 6.56 1.34 21.96
CA THR A 69 7.57 1.39 20.86
C THR A 69 7.13 0.69 19.55
N ILE A 70 5.83 0.41 19.35
CA ILE A 70 5.31 -0.37 18.21
C ILE A 70 4.52 0.56 17.26
N ASP A 71 4.95 0.57 15.99
CA ASP A 71 4.32 1.14 14.77
C ASP A 71 3.19 2.16 15.00
N THR A 72 3.59 3.42 15.24
CA THR A 72 2.79 4.58 15.71
C THR A 72 1.64 5.03 14.78
N THR A 73 1.42 4.38 13.63
CA THR A 73 0.56 4.87 12.54
C THR A 73 -0.77 4.12 12.38
N GLN A 74 -1.11 3.16 13.26
CA GLN A 74 -2.28 2.29 13.07
C GLN A 74 -3.44 2.59 14.04
N ILE A 75 -4.61 2.95 13.54
CA ILE A 75 -5.85 3.19 14.31
C ILE A 75 -6.83 2.05 14.05
N PHE A 76 -7.37 1.44 15.11
CA PHE A 76 -8.24 0.28 15.00
C PHE A 76 -9.70 0.68 15.19
N PHE A 77 -10.58 0.16 14.34
CA PHE A 77 -12.02 0.25 14.55
C PHE A 77 -12.71 -1.04 14.11
N LYS A 78 -13.89 -1.30 14.67
CA LYS A 78 -14.61 -2.55 14.41
C LYS A 78 -16.05 -2.29 13.97
N THR A 79 -16.56 -3.19 13.15
CA THR A 79 -17.98 -3.22 12.77
C THR A 79 -18.57 -4.60 13.06
N ARG A 80 -19.88 -4.77 12.88
CA ARG A 80 -20.50 -6.10 12.94
C ARG A 80 -19.91 -7.06 11.90
N ARG A 81 -19.55 -6.55 10.71
CA ARG A 81 -19.09 -7.36 9.57
C ARG A 81 -17.62 -7.80 9.72
N ARG A 82 -16.74 -6.89 10.11
CA ARG A 82 -15.28 -7.13 10.16
C ARG A 82 -14.54 -6.06 10.96
N ASP A 83 -13.25 -6.30 11.18
CA ASP A 83 -12.36 -5.37 11.86
C ASP A 83 -11.55 -4.57 10.83
N TYR A 84 -11.06 -3.40 11.23
CA TYR A 84 -10.35 -2.47 10.36
C TYR A 84 -9.12 -1.90 11.06
N VAL A 85 -8.09 -1.67 10.26
CA VAL A 85 -6.89 -0.93 10.66
C VAL A 85 -6.73 0.23 9.71
N ILE A 86 -6.85 1.44 10.22
CA ILE A 86 -6.52 2.66 9.50
C ILE A 86 -5.02 2.89 9.65
N ILE A 87 -4.33 2.98 8.52
CA ILE A 87 -2.93 3.41 8.48
C ILE A 87 -2.97 4.93 8.25
N ASP A 88 -2.83 5.67 9.34
CA ASP A 88 -2.67 7.11 9.35
C ASP A 88 -1.18 7.43 9.51
N ALA A 89 -0.44 7.36 8.40
CA ALA A 89 0.95 7.77 8.41
C ALA A 89 1.04 9.29 8.24
N PRO A 90 1.70 9.99 9.18
CA PRO A 90 1.96 11.43 9.04
C PRO A 90 2.89 11.66 7.85
N GLY A 91 2.49 12.56 6.95
CA GLY A 91 3.27 12.92 5.77
C GLY A 91 3.35 11.82 4.70
N HIS A 92 3.50 12.25 3.44
CA HIS A 92 3.46 11.34 2.27
C HIS A 92 4.59 10.33 2.25
N VAL A 93 5.67 10.59 2.97
CA VAL A 93 6.99 9.98 2.77
C VAL A 93 7.20 8.82 3.71
N GLU A 94 6.91 9.02 5.00
CA GLU A 94 6.93 7.94 5.98
C GLU A 94 5.89 6.88 5.64
N PHE A 95 4.74 7.31 5.11
CA PHE A 95 3.71 6.44 4.55
C PHE A 95 4.25 5.49 3.46
N ILE A 96 4.88 6.05 2.43
CA ILE A 96 5.43 5.28 1.30
C ILE A 96 6.53 4.33 1.79
N LYS A 97 7.42 4.82 2.65
CA LYS A 97 8.50 4.02 3.23
C LYS A 97 7.94 2.81 3.98
N ASN A 98 6.99 3.02 4.90
CA ASN A 98 6.45 1.95 5.74
C ASN A 98 5.62 0.94 4.94
N MET A 99 4.95 1.37 3.86
CA MET A 99 4.20 0.46 2.99
C MET A 99 5.11 -0.42 2.13
N MET A 100 6.11 0.18 1.48
CA MET A 100 7.02 -0.55 0.59
C MET A 100 8.03 -1.42 1.35
N THR A 101 8.40 -1.08 2.58
CA THR A 101 9.21 -1.98 3.44
C THR A 101 8.42 -3.18 3.98
N GLY A 102 7.11 -3.23 3.70
CA GLY A 102 6.21 -4.31 4.14
C GLY A 102 5.76 -4.18 5.60
N THR A 103 6.16 -3.11 6.29
CA THR A 103 5.80 -2.84 7.69
C THR A 103 4.31 -2.49 7.81
N SER A 104 3.74 -1.83 6.79
CA SER A 104 2.33 -1.43 6.74
C SER A 104 1.67 -1.74 5.37
N GLN A 105 1.42 -3.02 5.08
CA GLN A 105 0.66 -3.42 3.88
C GLN A 105 -0.82 -2.98 4.01
N ALA A 106 -1.29 -2.09 3.13
CA ALA A 106 -2.70 -1.71 3.04
C ALA A 106 -3.43 -2.59 2.00
N ASP A 107 -4.71 -2.89 2.24
CA ASP A 107 -5.59 -3.59 1.31
C ASP A 107 -6.37 -2.62 0.39
N ALA A 108 -6.57 -1.38 0.84
CA ALA A 108 -7.36 -0.35 0.15
C ALA A 108 -6.92 1.06 0.56
N ALA A 109 -7.37 2.06 -0.19
CA ALA A 109 -7.16 3.48 0.10
C ALA A 109 -8.47 4.26 0.16
N VAL A 110 -8.51 5.28 1.01
CA VAL A 110 -9.53 6.33 1.02
C VAL A 110 -8.86 7.64 0.65
N LEU A 111 -9.30 8.25 -0.45
CA LEU A 111 -8.87 9.58 -0.90
C LEU A 111 -9.93 10.62 -0.52
N LEU A 112 -9.59 11.51 0.40
CA LEU A 112 -10.44 12.61 0.85
C LEU A 112 -10.22 13.85 -0.01
N VAL A 113 -11.33 14.42 -0.48
CA VAL A 113 -11.36 15.66 -1.25
C VAL A 113 -12.36 16.60 -0.60
N ASP A 114 -11.98 17.85 -0.35
CA ASP A 114 -12.91 18.87 0.14
C ASP A 114 -13.82 19.33 -1.02
N ALA A 115 -15.13 19.31 -0.80
CA ALA A 115 -16.12 19.73 -1.79
C ALA A 115 -16.05 21.24 -2.13
N SER A 116 -15.63 22.07 -1.17
CA SER A 116 -15.52 23.52 -1.31
C SER A 116 -14.24 23.96 -2.01
N GLU A 117 -13.13 23.25 -1.78
CA GLU A 117 -11.83 23.56 -2.39
C GLU A 117 -11.61 22.82 -3.72
N GLY A 118 -12.23 21.65 -3.90
CA GLY A 118 -12.08 20.83 -5.10
C GLY A 118 -10.75 20.07 -5.16
N VAL A 119 -10.28 19.76 -6.38
CA VAL A 119 -9.12 18.89 -6.57
C VAL A 119 -7.81 19.68 -6.55
N LEU A 120 -7.24 19.80 -5.36
CA LEU A 120 -5.94 20.45 -5.17
C LEU A 120 -4.75 19.60 -5.65
N GLU A 121 -3.60 20.25 -5.83
CA GLU A 121 -2.33 19.64 -6.22
C GLU A 121 -1.96 18.45 -5.31
N GLN A 122 -2.09 18.64 -3.99
CA GLN A 122 -1.80 17.59 -3.02
C GLN A 122 -2.73 16.37 -3.16
N THR A 123 -3.99 16.56 -3.55
CA THR A 123 -4.93 15.46 -3.86
C THR A 123 -4.41 14.60 -5.01
N LYS A 124 -3.92 15.25 -6.08
CA LYS A 124 -3.34 14.59 -7.24
C LYS A 124 -2.06 13.83 -6.85
N ARG A 125 -1.17 14.45 -6.07
CA ARG A 125 0.03 13.78 -5.53
C ARG A 125 -0.34 12.53 -4.73
N HIS A 126 -1.33 12.59 -3.85
CA HIS A 126 -1.79 11.42 -3.09
C HIS A 126 -2.32 10.29 -3.99
N ALA A 127 -3.13 10.64 -4.99
CA ALA A 127 -3.63 9.67 -5.95
C ALA A 127 -2.47 8.99 -6.71
N TYR A 128 -1.46 9.76 -7.13
CA TYR A 128 -0.25 9.19 -7.75
C TYR A 128 0.48 8.22 -6.81
N LEU A 129 0.60 8.56 -5.53
CA LEU A 129 1.22 7.69 -4.53
C LEU A 129 0.43 6.41 -4.28
N ILE A 130 -0.90 6.50 -4.18
CA ILE A 130 -1.79 5.32 -4.09
C ILE A 130 -1.53 4.37 -5.28
N SER A 131 -1.36 4.93 -6.48
CA SER A 131 -1.03 4.17 -7.69
C SER A 131 0.35 3.51 -7.59
N MET A 132 1.39 4.23 -7.16
CA MET A 132 2.72 3.65 -6.93
C MET A 132 2.73 2.55 -5.87
N LEU A 133 1.84 2.61 -4.89
CA LEU A 133 1.68 1.58 -3.87
C LEU A 133 0.86 0.38 -4.35
N GLY A 134 0.29 0.44 -5.56
CA GLY A 134 -0.51 -0.63 -6.14
C GLY A 134 -1.86 -0.82 -5.45
N LEU A 135 -2.38 0.21 -4.79
CA LEU A 135 -3.69 0.12 -4.15
C LEU A 135 -4.80 0.39 -5.17
N GLU A 136 -5.31 -0.69 -5.77
CA GLU A 136 -6.37 -0.61 -6.80
C GLU A 136 -7.75 -0.32 -6.20
N ARG A 137 -7.98 -0.71 -4.93
CA ARG A 137 -9.27 -0.56 -4.26
C ARG A 137 -9.32 0.78 -3.56
N ILE A 138 -9.93 1.76 -4.21
CA ILE A 138 -9.97 3.13 -3.72
C ILE A 138 -11.42 3.56 -3.49
N VAL A 139 -11.66 4.24 -2.37
CA VAL A 139 -12.90 4.97 -2.11
C VAL A 139 -12.55 6.46 -2.10
N VAL A 140 -13.26 7.24 -2.91
CA VAL A 140 -13.16 8.70 -2.85
C VAL A 140 -14.24 9.22 -1.91
N ALA A 141 -13.85 9.98 -0.90
CA ALA A 141 -14.76 10.66 0.01
C ALA A 141 -14.73 12.16 -0.27
N VAL A 142 -15.80 12.69 -0.84
CA VAL A 142 -15.97 14.13 -1.06
C VAL A 142 -16.55 14.72 0.22
N ASN A 143 -15.67 15.25 1.06
CA ASN A 143 -15.96 15.73 2.40
C ASN A 143 -16.38 17.20 2.42
N LYS A 144 -16.84 17.69 3.57
CA LYS A 144 -17.31 19.07 3.79
C LYS A 144 -18.46 19.48 2.86
N MET A 145 -19.33 18.54 2.51
CA MET A 145 -20.54 18.83 1.71
C MET A 145 -21.48 19.84 2.40
N ASP A 146 -21.38 20.02 3.71
CA ASP A 146 -22.08 21.05 4.49
C ASP A 146 -21.72 22.47 4.03
N LEU A 147 -20.46 22.73 3.67
CA LEU A 147 -20.01 24.06 3.23
C LEU A 147 -20.57 24.46 1.86
N VAL A 148 -20.97 23.47 1.07
CA VAL A 148 -21.52 23.65 -0.28
C VAL A 148 -23.02 23.31 -0.34
N ASN A 149 -23.71 23.37 0.81
CA ASN A 149 -25.14 23.12 0.94
C ASN A 149 -25.60 21.79 0.31
N TYR A 150 -24.75 20.77 0.33
CA TYR A 150 -25.01 19.45 -0.25
C TYR A 150 -25.33 19.46 -1.74
N SER A 151 -24.77 20.42 -2.50
CA SER A 151 -24.98 20.57 -3.94
C SER A 151 -24.49 19.37 -4.75
N GLU A 152 -25.40 18.76 -5.51
CA GLU A 152 -25.09 17.69 -6.48
C GLU A 152 -24.15 18.18 -7.58
N ASN A 153 -24.34 19.43 -8.03
CA ASN A 153 -23.54 20.00 -9.12
C ASN A 153 -22.07 20.13 -8.72
N ILE A 154 -21.79 20.63 -7.50
CA ILE A 154 -20.41 20.78 -7.01
C ILE A 154 -19.76 19.41 -6.81
N PHE A 155 -20.49 18.45 -6.24
CA PHE A 155 -20.02 17.07 -6.13
C PHE A 155 -19.63 16.48 -7.49
N ASN A 156 -20.49 16.62 -8.50
CA ASN A 156 -20.21 16.12 -9.85
C ASN A 156 -19.03 16.83 -10.51
N GLN A 157 -18.85 18.14 -10.27
CA GLN A 157 -17.68 18.89 -10.75
C GLN A 157 -16.37 18.31 -10.18
N VAL A 158 -16.31 18.12 -8.86
CA VAL A 158 -15.13 17.55 -8.18
C VAL A 158 -14.82 16.14 -8.69
N ILE A 159 -15.85 15.31 -8.91
CA ILE A 159 -15.65 13.97 -9.47
C ILE A 159 -15.11 14.01 -10.88
N ASN A 160 -15.69 14.84 -11.74
CA ASN A 160 -15.28 14.90 -13.14
C ASN A 160 -13.83 15.37 -13.28
N GLU A 161 -13.42 16.38 -12.49
CA GLU A 161 -12.03 16.83 -12.43
C GLU A 161 -11.10 15.71 -11.95
N LEU A 162 -11.48 15.03 -10.87
CA LEU A 162 -10.65 13.96 -10.29
C LEU A 162 -10.55 12.73 -11.21
N ALA A 163 -11.63 12.37 -11.88
CA ALA A 163 -11.72 11.16 -12.71
C ALA A 163 -10.70 11.17 -13.85
N GLY A 164 -10.47 12.33 -14.48
CA GLY A 164 -9.45 12.49 -15.51
C GLY A 164 -8.05 12.16 -14.99
N PHE A 165 -7.70 12.71 -13.82
CA PHE A 165 -6.41 12.45 -13.19
C PHE A 165 -6.26 10.99 -12.74
N LEU A 166 -7.27 10.43 -12.07
CA LEU A 166 -7.24 9.05 -11.58
C LEU A 166 -7.04 8.05 -12.71
N LYS A 167 -7.70 8.27 -13.86
CA LYS A 167 -7.52 7.44 -15.05
C LYS A 167 -6.08 7.45 -15.55
N ASN A 168 -5.44 8.63 -15.58
CA ASN A 168 -4.05 8.77 -16.03
C ASN A 168 -3.05 8.05 -15.12
N VAL A 169 -3.32 7.97 -13.81
CA VAL A 169 -2.49 7.21 -12.86
C VAL A 169 -2.91 5.74 -12.75
N GLY A 170 -3.85 5.27 -13.57
CA GLY A 170 -4.29 3.87 -13.60
C GLY A 170 -5.21 3.47 -12.44
N LEU A 171 -5.90 4.43 -11.84
CA LEU A 171 -6.80 4.24 -10.71
C LEU A 171 -8.26 4.39 -11.11
N THR A 172 -9.13 3.55 -10.55
CA THR A 172 -10.58 3.66 -10.71
C THR A 172 -11.24 3.51 -9.33
N PRO A 173 -11.89 4.56 -8.81
CA PRO A 173 -12.62 4.46 -7.56
C PRO A 173 -13.68 3.37 -7.62
N VAL A 174 -13.74 2.54 -6.58
CA VAL A 174 -14.83 1.58 -6.39
C VAL A 174 -16.11 2.33 -6.03
N PHE A 175 -15.98 3.37 -5.20
CA PHE A 175 -17.07 4.27 -4.83
C PHE A 175 -16.56 5.70 -4.71
N THR A 176 -17.43 6.64 -5.06
CA THR A 176 -17.27 8.05 -4.71
C THR A 176 -18.47 8.50 -3.89
N ILE A 177 -18.21 9.03 -2.70
CA ILE A 177 -19.22 9.18 -1.65
C ILE A 177 -19.21 10.62 -1.13
N PRO A 178 -20.33 11.35 -1.22
CA PRO A 178 -20.48 12.66 -0.60
C PRO A 178 -20.66 12.47 0.90
N VAL A 179 -19.86 13.17 1.71
CA VAL A 179 -19.90 13.07 3.17
C VAL A 179 -19.74 14.44 3.82
N SER A 180 -20.21 14.55 5.06
CA SER A 180 -19.75 15.59 5.99
C SER A 180 -19.30 14.91 7.27
N ALA A 181 -17.98 14.84 7.48
CA ALA A 181 -17.42 14.29 8.71
C ALA A 181 -17.86 15.09 9.95
N LYS A 182 -17.95 16.41 9.81
CA LYS A 182 -18.37 17.33 10.87
C LYS A 182 -19.81 17.04 11.30
N GLU A 183 -20.74 16.98 10.36
CA GLU A 183 -22.16 16.76 10.67
C GLU A 183 -22.57 15.28 10.76
N GLY A 184 -21.67 14.33 10.49
CA GLY A 184 -21.98 12.89 10.46
C GLY A 184 -22.83 12.46 9.26
N VAL A 185 -22.91 13.29 8.22
CA VAL A 185 -23.77 13.01 7.06
C VAL A 185 -23.15 11.94 6.17
N ASN A 186 -23.93 10.88 5.91
CA ASN A 186 -23.61 9.76 5.01
C ASN A 186 -22.39 8.92 5.46
N ILE A 187 -22.05 8.96 6.75
CA ILE A 187 -20.97 8.16 7.35
C ILE A 187 -21.46 6.75 7.69
N THR A 188 -22.27 6.62 8.74
CA THR A 188 -22.91 5.35 9.14
C THR A 188 -24.40 5.28 8.81
N GLU A 189 -25.08 6.42 8.75
CA GLU A 189 -26.52 6.52 8.45
C GLU A 189 -26.79 7.27 7.14
N ARG A 190 -27.94 6.97 6.51
CA ARG A 190 -28.38 7.73 5.32
C ARG A 190 -28.93 9.08 5.78
N SER A 191 -28.61 10.13 5.03
CA SER A 191 -29.09 11.48 5.34
C SER A 191 -30.13 11.95 4.32
N GLN A 192 -31.16 12.65 4.81
CA GLN A 192 -32.14 13.34 3.97
C GLN A 192 -31.56 14.60 3.29
N LYS A 193 -30.36 15.06 3.69
CA LYS A 193 -29.68 16.21 3.06
C LYS A 193 -29.11 15.88 1.67
N LEU A 194 -28.93 14.59 1.36
CA LEU A 194 -28.35 14.09 0.11
C LEU A 194 -29.37 13.26 -0.69
N LYS A 195 -30.57 13.79 -0.94
CA LYS A 195 -31.67 13.05 -1.61
C LYS A 195 -31.30 12.56 -3.02
N TRP A 196 -30.43 13.28 -3.70
CA TRP A 196 -29.94 12.96 -5.04
C TRP A 196 -28.95 11.77 -5.03
N TYR A 197 -28.23 11.54 -3.93
CA TYR A 197 -27.22 10.50 -3.85
C TYR A 197 -27.84 9.12 -3.53
N ARG A 198 -27.75 8.20 -4.50
CA ARG A 198 -28.30 6.83 -4.37
C ARG A 198 -27.26 5.76 -4.00
N GLY A 199 -25.98 6.13 -3.93
CA GLY A 199 -24.89 5.20 -3.63
C GLY A 199 -24.86 4.71 -2.17
N PRO A 200 -23.83 3.94 -1.79
CA PRO A 200 -23.66 3.45 -0.43
C PRO A 200 -23.20 4.57 0.51
N ARG A 201 -23.45 4.36 1.81
CA ARG A 201 -22.83 5.15 2.88
C ARG A 201 -21.34 4.86 2.97
N PHE A 202 -20.57 5.75 3.60
CA PHE A 202 -19.12 5.57 3.71
C PHE A 202 -18.74 4.24 4.39
N LEU A 203 -19.32 3.91 5.54
CA LEU A 203 -19.00 2.66 6.23
C LEU A 203 -19.44 1.41 5.45
N GLU A 204 -20.52 1.52 4.69
CA GLU A 204 -21.04 0.45 3.84
C GLU A 204 -20.12 0.17 2.65
N ALA A 205 -19.64 1.23 2.00
CA ALA A 205 -18.63 1.13 0.95
C ALA A 205 -17.36 0.47 1.47
N LEU A 206 -16.84 0.93 2.62
CA LEU A 206 -15.68 0.28 3.26
C LEU A 206 -15.96 -1.19 3.53
N GLY A 207 -17.15 -1.57 4.01
CA GLY A 207 -17.53 -2.96 4.28
C GLY A 207 -17.67 -3.84 3.04
N SER A 208 -17.93 -3.26 1.88
CA SER A 208 -18.07 -3.98 0.62
C SER A 208 -16.73 -4.33 -0.05
N LEU A 209 -15.65 -3.64 0.32
CA LEU A 209 -14.31 -3.87 -0.23
C LEU A 209 -13.84 -5.29 0.08
N LYS A 210 -13.70 -6.12 -0.96
CA LYS A 210 -13.13 -7.46 -0.83
C LYS A 210 -11.62 -7.38 -0.97
N ARG A 211 -10.90 -8.17 -0.17
CA ARG A 211 -9.48 -8.43 -0.41
C ARG A 211 -9.35 -9.17 -1.74
N ASP A 212 -8.50 -8.67 -2.63
CA ASP A 212 -8.26 -9.35 -3.90
C ASP A 212 -7.34 -10.55 -3.71
N LYS A 213 -7.91 -11.65 -3.21
CA LYS A 213 -7.20 -12.92 -3.13
C LYS A 213 -7.22 -13.66 -4.47
N ASN A 214 -8.13 -13.34 -5.39
CA ASN A 214 -8.38 -14.15 -6.58
C ASN A 214 -7.49 -13.77 -7.76
N GLY A 215 -7.21 -12.47 -7.97
CA GLY A 215 -6.33 -12.02 -9.05
C GLY A 215 -4.93 -12.62 -8.97
N THR A 216 -4.43 -12.84 -7.76
CA THR A 216 -3.09 -13.39 -7.52
C THR A 216 -3.07 -14.93 -7.48
N ARG A 217 -4.22 -15.57 -7.17
CA ARG A 217 -4.36 -17.03 -7.16
C ARG A 217 -4.26 -17.66 -8.54
N ASN A 218 -4.78 -16.98 -9.56
CA ASN A 218 -4.76 -17.47 -10.93
C ASN A 218 -3.46 -17.14 -11.67
N LYS A 219 -2.54 -16.39 -11.02
CA LYS A 219 -1.22 -16.10 -11.57
C LYS A 219 -0.27 -17.30 -11.39
N PRO A 220 0.79 -17.37 -12.20
CA PRO A 220 1.87 -18.34 -12.05
C PRO A 220 2.46 -18.38 -10.65
N LEU A 221 3.09 -19.50 -10.27
CA LEU A 221 3.74 -19.63 -8.97
C LEU A 221 4.92 -18.65 -8.84
N ARG A 222 4.94 -17.85 -7.76
CA ARG A 222 6.12 -17.09 -7.29
C ARG A 222 6.28 -17.28 -5.79
N PHE A 223 7.41 -17.83 -5.40
CA PHE A 223 7.77 -18.07 -4.00
C PHE A 223 9.19 -17.54 -3.73
N PRO A 224 9.33 -16.28 -3.31
CA PRO A 224 10.61 -15.73 -2.87
C PRO A 224 11.06 -16.38 -1.56
N ILE A 225 12.23 -17.01 -1.56
CA ILE A 225 12.82 -17.62 -0.37
C ILE A 225 13.27 -16.51 0.58
N GLN A 226 12.70 -16.51 1.79
CA GLN A 226 13.04 -15.59 2.88
C GLN A 226 14.25 -16.09 3.67
N ASP A 227 14.31 -17.39 3.94
CA ASP A 227 15.40 -18.02 4.67
C ASP A 227 15.46 -19.54 4.37
N VAL A 228 16.53 -20.20 4.79
CA VAL A 228 16.70 -21.66 4.67
C VAL A 228 17.23 -22.23 5.97
N TYR A 229 16.51 -23.19 6.53
CA TYR A 229 16.89 -23.88 7.76
C TYR A 229 17.25 -25.33 7.49
N THR A 230 18.17 -25.88 8.29
CA THR A 230 18.45 -27.33 8.29
C THR A 230 17.84 -27.93 9.55
N VAL A 231 16.92 -28.88 9.38
CA VAL A 231 16.25 -29.58 10.50
C VAL A 231 16.35 -31.09 10.25
N LYS A 232 17.02 -31.83 11.15
CA LYS A 232 17.24 -33.28 11.01
C LYS A 232 17.80 -33.65 9.62
N ASP A 233 18.87 -32.96 9.21
CA ASP A 233 19.57 -33.10 7.92
C ASP A 233 18.75 -32.75 6.66
N GLU A 234 17.53 -32.25 6.82
CA GLU A 234 16.70 -31.78 5.72
C GLU A 234 16.77 -30.25 5.62
N LYS A 235 17.11 -29.73 4.43
CA LYS A 235 17.08 -28.29 4.15
C LYS A 235 15.66 -27.85 3.77
N ILE A 236 15.12 -26.89 4.51
CA ILE A 236 13.78 -26.36 4.36
C ILE A 236 13.89 -24.89 3.99
N ALA A 237 13.51 -24.55 2.77
CA ALA A 237 13.36 -23.16 2.33
C ALA A 237 12.04 -22.60 2.85
N VAL A 238 12.07 -21.47 3.54
CA VAL A 238 10.87 -20.82 4.06
C VAL A 238 10.57 -19.53 3.30
N GLY A 239 9.29 -19.21 3.20
CA GLY A 239 8.83 -18.01 2.53
C GLY A 239 7.31 -17.94 2.49
N ARG A 240 6.80 -16.97 1.76
CA ARG A 240 5.37 -16.78 1.51
C ARG A 240 5.09 -16.96 0.03
N ILE A 241 4.02 -17.68 -0.31
CA ILE A 241 3.59 -17.78 -1.72
C ILE A 241 2.99 -16.43 -2.12
N GLU A 242 3.65 -15.71 -3.01
CA GLU A 242 3.16 -14.41 -3.48
C GLU A 242 2.19 -14.55 -4.64
N SER A 243 2.23 -15.65 -5.40
CA SER A 243 1.22 -15.97 -6.42
C SER A 243 1.15 -17.45 -6.74
N GLY A 244 0.00 -17.88 -7.30
CA GLY A 244 -0.27 -19.26 -7.68
C GLY A 244 -0.43 -20.23 -6.51
N TYR A 245 -0.12 -21.49 -6.78
CA TYR A 245 -0.20 -22.60 -5.83
C TYR A 245 1.04 -23.45 -5.90
N MET A 246 1.36 -24.04 -4.75
CA MET A 246 2.41 -25.04 -4.61
C MET A 246 1.79 -26.37 -4.19
N PHE A 247 2.19 -27.47 -4.81
CA PHE A 247 1.80 -28.84 -4.41
C PHE A 247 2.98 -29.80 -4.53
N LYS A 248 2.90 -30.92 -3.82
CA LYS A 248 3.92 -31.99 -3.85
C LYS A 248 4.07 -32.55 -5.27
N ASN A 249 5.31 -32.90 -5.65
CA ASN A 249 5.72 -33.36 -6.98
C ASN A 249 5.57 -32.32 -8.11
N GLN A 250 5.31 -31.06 -7.78
CA GLN A 250 5.27 -29.99 -8.78
C GLN A 250 6.68 -29.68 -9.28
N ARG A 251 6.82 -29.58 -10.61
CA ARG A 251 8.06 -29.11 -11.26
C ARG A 251 8.18 -27.60 -11.14
N ILE A 252 9.35 -27.17 -10.73
CA ILE A 252 9.68 -25.76 -10.48
C ILE A 252 11.03 -25.40 -11.08
N ILE A 253 11.29 -24.11 -11.14
CA ILE A 253 12.60 -23.53 -11.46
C ILE A 253 13.03 -22.66 -10.30
N THR A 254 14.28 -22.77 -9.90
CA THR A 254 14.94 -21.83 -8.97
C THR A 254 15.61 -20.73 -9.78
N MET A 255 15.35 -19.48 -9.43
CA MET A 255 15.91 -18.31 -10.11
C MET A 255 16.75 -17.47 -9.13
N PRO A 256 17.89 -16.90 -9.57
CA PRO A 256 18.30 -16.70 -10.97
C PRO A 256 19.10 -17.85 -11.62
N SER A 257 19.41 -18.95 -10.92
CA SER A 257 20.21 -20.06 -11.48
C SER A 257 19.58 -20.73 -12.70
N GLY A 258 18.25 -20.77 -12.77
CA GLY A 258 17.51 -21.47 -13.81
C GLY A 258 17.46 -22.99 -13.62
N SER A 259 17.88 -23.51 -12.46
CA SER A 259 17.91 -24.95 -12.20
C SER A 259 16.50 -25.53 -12.15
N LYS A 260 16.32 -26.70 -12.78
CA LYS A 260 15.10 -27.50 -12.64
C LYS A 260 15.08 -28.20 -11.30
N ASN A 261 13.91 -28.26 -10.69
CA ASN A 261 13.74 -28.90 -9.39
C ASN A 261 12.29 -29.40 -9.21
N ILE A 262 12.06 -30.19 -8.16
CA ILE A 262 10.75 -30.76 -7.83
C ILE A 262 10.46 -30.52 -6.35
N ILE A 263 9.22 -30.15 -6.05
CA ILE A 263 8.74 -30.00 -4.67
C ILE A 263 8.57 -31.39 -4.03
N GLY A 264 9.43 -31.73 -3.08
CA GLY A 264 9.34 -32.99 -2.34
C GLY A 264 8.29 -32.95 -1.23
N SER A 265 8.26 -31.89 -0.43
CA SER A 265 7.22 -31.69 0.59
C SER A 265 6.97 -30.22 0.91
N ILE A 266 5.77 -29.94 1.44
CA ILE A 266 5.35 -28.61 1.88
C ILE A 266 4.96 -28.70 3.36
N LYS A 267 5.44 -27.78 4.19
CA LYS A 267 5.25 -27.81 5.65
C LYS A 267 4.67 -26.49 6.16
N VAL A 268 3.71 -26.58 7.08
CA VAL A 268 3.16 -25.43 7.82
C VAL A 268 3.15 -25.78 9.31
N PHE A 269 3.79 -24.94 10.13
CA PHE A 269 3.99 -25.20 11.56
C PHE A 269 4.48 -26.64 11.86
N GLY A 270 5.44 -27.12 11.06
CA GLY A 270 6.05 -28.45 11.19
C GLY A 270 5.23 -29.63 10.64
N LYS A 271 4.00 -29.41 10.15
CA LYS A 271 3.14 -30.46 9.58
C LYS A 271 3.17 -30.44 8.06
N GLU A 272 3.27 -31.62 7.43
CA GLU A 272 3.20 -31.74 5.96
C GLU A 272 1.77 -31.49 5.46
N ILE A 273 1.65 -30.74 4.37
CA ILE A 273 0.39 -30.44 3.68
C ILE A 273 0.51 -30.78 2.19
N LYS A 274 -0.63 -31.09 1.55
CA LYS A 274 -0.65 -31.49 0.13
C LYS A 274 -0.50 -30.30 -0.83
N ARG A 275 -0.99 -29.14 -0.43
CA ARG A 275 -1.04 -27.93 -1.25
C ARG A 275 -1.04 -26.70 -0.36
N ALA A 276 -0.36 -25.66 -0.83
CA ALA A 276 -0.40 -24.32 -0.26
C ALA A 276 -0.74 -23.29 -1.34
N GLY A 277 -1.32 -22.17 -0.93
CA GLY A 277 -1.74 -21.10 -1.83
C GLY A 277 -1.24 -19.72 -1.45
N VAL A 278 -1.64 -18.74 -2.24
CA VAL A 278 -1.27 -17.33 -2.08
C VAL A 278 -1.45 -16.83 -0.64
N PHE A 279 -0.44 -16.10 -0.16
CA PHE A 279 -0.27 -15.51 1.16
C PHE A 279 -0.08 -16.50 2.32
N GLU A 280 0.02 -17.79 2.05
CA GLU A 280 0.42 -18.76 3.06
C GLU A 280 1.94 -18.77 3.22
N SER A 281 2.40 -18.63 4.47
CA SER A 281 3.81 -18.81 4.84
C SER A 281 4.07 -20.29 5.06
N ILE A 282 5.01 -20.84 4.30
CA ILE A 282 5.30 -22.28 4.25
C ILE A 282 6.80 -22.55 4.30
N GLY A 283 7.15 -23.75 4.76
CA GLY A 283 8.44 -24.38 4.51
C GLY A 283 8.33 -25.35 3.33
N VAL A 284 9.36 -25.41 2.51
CA VAL A 284 9.41 -26.21 1.28
C VAL A 284 10.69 -27.01 1.26
N VAL A 285 10.56 -28.30 0.98
CA VAL A 285 11.69 -29.20 0.74
C VAL A 285 11.69 -29.55 -0.74
N CYS A 286 12.81 -29.32 -1.41
CA CYS A 286 13.00 -29.67 -2.81
C CYS A 286 13.93 -30.88 -2.92
N GLU A 287 13.84 -31.63 -4.03
CA GLU A 287 14.72 -32.78 -4.28
C GLU A 287 16.19 -32.36 -4.36
N HIS A 288 16.46 -31.21 -4.99
CA HIS A 288 17.79 -30.61 -5.01
C HIS A 288 17.84 -29.37 -4.12
N THR A 289 18.84 -29.27 -3.25
CA THR A 289 18.91 -28.19 -2.25
C THR A 289 20.12 -27.27 -2.42
N GLY A 290 20.94 -27.49 -3.46
CA GLY A 290 22.22 -26.83 -3.67
C GLY A 290 22.13 -25.32 -3.90
N ASP A 291 21.03 -24.85 -4.50
CA ASP A 291 20.82 -23.44 -4.84
C ASP A 291 19.79 -22.75 -3.95
N LEU A 292 19.22 -23.44 -2.96
CA LEU A 292 18.26 -22.85 -2.04
C LEU A 292 18.97 -21.91 -1.07
N LYS A 293 18.66 -20.61 -1.16
CA LYS A 293 19.14 -19.57 -0.25
C LYS A 293 18.19 -18.37 -0.29
N ARG A 294 18.32 -17.47 0.70
CA ARG A 294 17.59 -16.19 0.69
C ARG A 294 17.84 -15.42 -0.60
N GLY A 295 16.78 -14.82 -1.13
CA GLY A 295 16.79 -14.06 -2.39
C GLY A 295 16.57 -14.91 -3.63
N VAL A 296 16.66 -16.24 -3.56
CA VAL A 296 16.22 -17.09 -4.68
C VAL A 296 14.69 -17.06 -4.76
N VAL A 297 14.17 -17.02 -5.99
CA VAL A 297 12.74 -17.08 -6.25
C VAL A 297 12.42 -18.42 -6.91
N ILE A 298 11.57 -19.21 -6.26
CA ILE A 298 11.00 -20.43 -6.85
C ILE A 298 9.82 -20.02 -7.74
N VAL A 299 9.84 -20.47 -9.00
CA VAL A 299 8.81 -20.19 -9.99
C VAL A 299 8.27 -21.48 -10.62
N GLY A 300 7.09 -21.41 -11.23
CA GLY A 300 6.55 -22.54 -12.00
C GLY A 300 7.37 -22.83 -13.25
N GLU A 301 7.50 -24.11 -13.64
CA GLU A 301 8.33 -24.50 -14.79
C GLU A 301 7.91 -23.85 -16.13
N GLN A 302 6.61 -23.67 -16.32
CA GLN A 302 5.98 -23.22 -17.58
C GLN A 302 5.90 -21.70 -17.73
N ASP A 303 6.12 -20.94 -16.66
CA ASP A 303 6.01 -19.49 -16.68
C ASP A 303 7.16 -18.89 -15.87
N ARG A 304 8.18 -18.48 -16.62
CA ARG A 304 9.44 -17.97 -16.10
C ARG A 304 9.47 -16.46 -16.29
N PRO A 305 9.59 -15.68 -15.20
CA PRO A 305 9.81 -14.24 -15.32
C PRO A 305 11.15 -13.97 -16.02
N GLU A 306 11.26 -12.82 -16.68
CA GLU A 306 12.50 -12.41 -17.33
C GLU A 306 13.56 -12.05 -16.29
N LEU A 307 14.78 -12.57 -16.46
CA LEU A 307 15.95 -12.09 -15.73
C LEU A 307 16.45 -10.80 -16.36
N LYS A 308 16.54 -9.74 -15.56
CA LYS A 308 17.01 -8.43 -16.01
C LYS A 308 18.15 -7.95 -15.14
N ASP A 309 19.14 -7.34 -15.76
CA ASP A 309 20.16 -6.52 -15.10
C ASP A 309 19.92 -5.02 -15.35
N LYS A 310 19.19 -4.67 -16.43
CA LYS A 310 18.68 -3.33 -16.72
C LYS A 310 17.17 -3.26 -16.50
N ILE A 311 16.74 -2.42 -15.55
CA ILE A 311 15.35 -2.31 -15.12
C ILE A 311 14.83 -0.91 -15.45
N LYS A 312 13.75 -0.82 -16.22
CA LYS A 312 13.01 0.43 -16.38
C LYS A 312 12.03 0.57 -15.22
N ALA A 313 12.13 1.66 -14.47
CA ALA A 313 11.31 1.87 -13.29
C ALA A 313 10.89 3.33 -13.10
N SER A 314 9.82 3.54 -12.34
CA SER A 314 9.51 4.84 -11.75
C SER A 314 9.96 4.82 -10.29
N VAL A 315 10.76 5.80 -9.90
CA VAL A 315 11.33 5.91 -8.55
C VAL A 315 10.87 7.20 -7.90
N PHE A 316 10.38 7.10 -6.66
CA PHE A 316 10.16 8.23 -5.76
C PHE A 316 11.33 8.33 -4.78
N TRP A 317 12.06 9.44 -4.84
CA TRP A 317 13.23 9.66 -4.01
C TRP A 317 12.87 10.37 -2.69
N MET A 318 13.43 9.93 -1.57
CA MET A 318 12.96 10.37 -0.24
C MET A 318 14.03 11.03 0.63
N THR A 319 15.30 11.05 0.19
CA THR A 319 16.40 11.60 1.00
C THR A 319 16.76 13.01 0.57
N ASN A 320 17.24 13.82 1.53
CA ASN A 320 17.78 15.15 1.25
C ASN A 320 19.00 15.08 0.33
N GLU A 321 19.82 14.04 0.46
CA GLU A 321 20.94 13.81 -0.46
C GLU A 321 20.39 13.43 -1.84
N PRO A 322 20.70 14.15 -2.93
CA PRO A 322 20.14 13.85 -4.24
C PRO A 322 20.54 12.48 -4.75
N LEU A 323 19.72 11.94 -5.66
CA LEU A 323 20.00 10.73 -6.41
C LEU A 323 20.68 11.10 -7.73
N TYR A 324 22.01 11.02 -7.77
CA TYR A 324 22.78 11.19 -9.00
C TYR A 324 22.94 9.87 -9.76
N LEU A 325 23.30 9.98 -11.05
CA LEU A 325 23.73 8.83 -11.83
C LEU A 325 24.85 8.06 -11.14
N ARG A 326 24.84 6.73 -11.30
CA ARG A 326 25.83 5.79 -10.74
C ARG A 326 26.01 5.82 -9.22
N LYS A 327 25.14 6.52 -8.48
CA LYS A 327 25.12 6.47 -7.02
C LYS A 327 24.99 5.02 -6.55
N GLU A 328 25.87 4.63 -5.63
CA GLU A 328 25.86 3.28 -5.06
C GLU A 328 24.62 3.06 -4.20
N LEU A 329 23.83 2.08 -4.62
CA LEU A 329 22.57 1.72 -4.00
C LEU A 329 22.45 0.21 -3.90
N VAL A 330 21.55 -0.26 -3.04
CA VAL A 330 21.08 -1.65 -3.04
C VAL A 330 19.61 -1.65 -3.41
N ILE A 331 19.26 -2.33 -4.49
CA ILE A 331 17.86 -2.61 -4.80
C ILE A 331 17.42 -3.81 -3.98
N ARG A 332 16.30 -3.67 -3.27
CA ARG A 332 15.62 -4.77 -2.61
C ARG A 332 14.25 -4.98 -3.25
N CYS A 333 14.06 -6.14 -3.85
CA CYS A 333 12.79 -6.57 -4.44
C CYS A 333 12.41 -7.93 -3.84
N ALA A 334 11.23 -8.01 -3.20
CA ALA A 334 10.87 -9.12 -2.32
C ALA A 334 12.00 -9.46 -1.30
N THR A 335 12.64 -10.63 -1.46
CA THR A 335 13.74 -11.11 -0.60
C THR A 335 15.12 -10.94 -1.23
N GLN A 336 15.18 -10.51 -2.49
CA GLN A 336 16.41 -10.22 -3.23
C GLN A 336 17.00 -8.89 -2.76
N GLU A 337 18.31 -8.86 -2.53
CA GLU A 337 19.07 -7.62 -2.32
C GLU A 337 20.31 -7.66 -3.21
N ILE A 338 20.42 -6.70 -4.13
CA ILE A 338 21.50 -6.64 -5.12
C ILE A 338 22.02 -5.20 -5.22
N GLU A 339 23.33 -5.04 -5.28
CA GLU A 339 23.96 -3.75 -5.56
C GLU A 339 23.54 -3.23 -6.94
N CYS A 340 23.30 -1.93 -7.04
CA CYS A 340 22.83 -1.28 -8.25
C CYS A 340 23.26 0.19 -8.31
N GLY A 341 23.14 0.77 -9.50
CA GLY A 341 23.28 2.19 -9.73
C GLY A 341 22.26 2.69 -10.76
N ILE A 342 22.01 3.99 -10.76
CA ILE A 342 21.16 4.63 -11.78
C ILE A 342 21.98 4.81 -13.05
N GLU A 343 21.54 4.18 -14.14
CA GLU A 343 22.17 4.28 -15.46
C GLU A 343 21.76 5.57 -16.18
N SER A 344 20.46 5.87 -16.18
CA SER A 344 19.92 7.14 -16.68
C SER A 344 18.65 7.55 -15.93
N ILE A 345 18.36 8.85 -15.90
CA ILE A 345 17.07 9.42 -15.47
C ILE A 345 16.44 10.07 -16.70
N GLU A 346 15.51 9.36 -17.32
CA GLU A 346 14.92 9.74 -18.62
C GLU A 346 13.98 10.93 -18.47
N ARG A 347 13.17 10.91 -17.39
CA ARG A 347 12.11 11.88 -17.17
C ARG A 347 11.97 12.18 -15.70
N LYS A 348 11.83 13.45 -15.36
CA LYS A 348 11.28 13.89 -14.07
C LYS A 348 9.81 14.20 -14.23
N ILE A 349 9.01 13.60 -13.37
CA ILE A 349 7.55 13.71 -13.43
C ILE A 349 7.09 14.59 -12.27
N ASP A 350 6.25 15.57 -12.58
CA ASP A 350 5.46 16.22 -11.55
C ASP A 350 4.38 15.26 -11.06
N SER A 351 4.46 14.82 -9.80
CA SER A 351 3.48 13.88 -9.23
C SER A 351 2.03 14.40 -9.18
N SER A 352 1.81 15.69 -9.39
CA SER A 352 0.50 16.34 -9.36
C SER A 352 -0.09 16.65 -10.73
N THR A 353 0.74 16.89 -11.76
CA THR A 353 0.27 17.13 -13.13
C THR A 353 0.52 15.93 -14.04
N LEU A 354 1.43 15.02 -13.65
CA LEU A 354 2.00 13.94 -14.45
C LEU A 354 2.80 14.43 -15.65
N GLU A 355 3.03 15.74 -15.75
CA GLU A 355 3.82 16.33 -16.81
C GLU A 355 5.29 16.02 -16.59
N VAL A 356 6.00 15.92 -17.72
CA VAL A 356 7.45 15.81 -17.71
C VAL A 356 8.00 17.20 -17.45
N ILE A 357 8.52 17.43 -16.25
CA ILE A 357 9.17 18.69 -15.88
C ILE A 357 10.46 18.86 -16.70
N GLU A 358 11.21 17.77 -16.83
CA GLU A 358 12.52 17.78 -17.47
C GLU A 358 12.86 16.38 -18.02
N ASN A 359 13.55 16.34 -19.15
CA ASN A 359 14.04 15.11 -19.77
C ASN A 359 15.56 15.02 -19.61
N ASN A 360 16.10 13.80 -19.50
CA ASN A 360 17.54 13.52 -19.46
C ASN A 360 18.28 14.33 -18.40
N ILE A 361 17.92 14.13 -17.14
CA ILE A 361 18.52 14.85 -16.01
C ILE A 361 19.59 13.99 -15.32
N ASP A 362 20.49 14.68 -14.63
CA ASP A 362 21.59 14.02 -13.93
C ASP A 362 21.26 13.66 -12.48
N MET A 363 20.14 14.17 -11.94
CA MET A 363 19.74 13.91 -10.56
C MET A 363 18.24 14.01 -10.28
N LEU A 364 17.77 13.29 -9.25
CA LEU A 364 16.50 13.55 -8.56
C LEU A 364 16.73 14.14 -7.17
N LEU A 365 16.00 15.20 -6.84
CA LEU A 365 15.95 15.76 -5.49
C LEU A 365 14.92 15.03 -4.62
N LYS A 366 14.86 15.43 -3.36
CA LYS A 366 13.92 14.88 -2.39
C LYS A 366 12.48 15.09 -2.85
N TYR A 367 11.67 14.03 -2.76
CA TYR A 367 10.26 13.95 -3.14
C TYR A 367 9.98 14.09 -4.63
N GLU A 368 11.02 13.98 -5.44
CA GLU A 368 10.87 13.94 -6.88
C GLU A 368 10.63 12.50 -7.34
N VAL A 369 9.88 12.41 -8.43
CA VAL A 369 9.60 11.16 -9.12
C VAL A 369 10.36 11.20 -10.43
N GLY A 370 11.13 10.15 -10.70
CA GLY A 370 11.80 10.00 -11.98
C GLY A 370 11.54 8.65 -12.62
N GLU A 371 11.47 8.63 -13.95
CA GLU A 371 11.62 7.41 -14.71
C GLU A 371 13.10 7.15 -14.95
N VAL A 372 13.57 6.01 -14.49
CA VAL A 372 14.98 5.67 -14.44
C VAL A 372 15.24 4.32 -15.08
N TYR A 373 16.44 4.17 -15.62
CA TYR A 373 17.02 2.86 -15.86
C TYR A 373 17.98 2.54 -14.71
N ILE A 374 17.71 1.44 -14.01
CA ILE A 374 18.55 0.93 -12.94
C ILE A 374 19.37 -0.23 -13.49
N ARG A 375 20.69 -0.19 -13.27
CA ARG A 375 21.60 -1.29 -13.58
C ARG A 375 21.96 -2.02 -12.30
N THR A 376 21.68 -3.32 -12.23
CA THR A 376 22.08 -4.18 -11.10
C THR A 376 23.40 -4.90 -11.40
N ARG A 377 24.17 -5.20 -10.36
CA ARG A 377 25.47 -5.90 -10.46
C ARG A 377 25.33 -7.33 -10.98
N SER A 378 24.21 -7.97 -10.68
CA SER A 378 23.84 -9.30 -11.18
C SER A 378 22.36 -9.31 -11.56
N PRO A 379 21.91 -10.24 -12.43
CA PRO A 379 20.50 -10.34 -12.80
C PRO A 379 19.58 -10.50 -11.59
N ILE A 380 18.45 -9.80 -11.62
CA ILE A 380 17.38 -9.87 -10.62
C ILE A 380 16.11 -10.43 -11.26
N VAL A 381 15.33 -11.17 -10.47
CA VAL A 381 13.98 -11.60 -10.85
C VAL A 381 13.01 -10.48 -10.54
N VAL A 382 12.50 -9.83 -11.58
CA VAL A 382 11.50 -8.76 -11.47
C VAL A 382 10.40 -8.95 -12.49
N GLU A 383 9.22 -8.46 -12.18
CA GLU A 383 8.08 -8.42 -13.10
C GLU A 383 7.50 -7.01 -13.17
N LYS A 384 6.68 -6.74 -14.18
CA LYS A 384 5.93 -5.47 -14.21
C LYS A 384 5.07 -5.37 -12.95
N PHE A 385 5.04 -4.19 -12.32
CA PHE A 385 4.25 -3.98 -11.11
C PHE A 385 2.75 -4.22 -11.31
N SER A 386 2.24 -3.95 -12.51
CA SER A 386 0.87 -4.27 -12.93
C SER A 386 0.59 -5.77 -13.04
N PHE A 387 1.62 -6.59 -13.25
CA PHE A 387 1.49 -8.04 -13.30
C PHE A 387 1.62 -8.66 -11.90
N LEU A 388 2.67 -8.35 -11.14
CA LEU A 388 2.79 -8.83 -9.76
C LEU A 388 3.50 -7.80 -8.89
N LYS A 389 2.77 -7.29 -7.89
CA LYS A 389 3.23 -6.18 -7.03
C LYS A 389 4.47 -6.56 -6.25
N GLU A 390 4.53 -7.78 -5.74
CA GLU A 390 5.62 -8.26 -4.88
C GLU A 390 6.96 -8.41 -5.62
N LEU A 391 6.94 -8.67 -6.94
CA LEU A 391 8.14 -8.74 -7.79
C LEU A 391 8.32 -7.52 -8.69
N GLY A 392 7.39 -6.55 -8.67
CA GLY A 392 7.50 -5.30 -9.40
C GLY A 392 7.71 -4.08 -8.51
N GLY A 393 7.44 -4.17 -7.21
CA GLY A 393 7.72 -3.14 -6.23
C GLY A 393 9.09 -3.37 -5.60
N PHE A 394 9.86 -2.30 -5.40
CA PHE A 394 11.17 -2.39 -4.77
C PHE A 394 11.49 -1.16 -3.93
N VAL A 395 12.46 -1.32 -3.04
CA VAL A 395 13.07 -0.21 -2.30
C VAL A 395 14.53 -0.05 -2.72
N LEU A 396 14.98 1.19 -2.81
CA LEU A 396 16.38 1.54 -2.97
C LEU A 396 16.94 1.89 -1.60
N LYS A 397 18.01 1.20 -1.20
CA LYS A 397 18.73 1.51 0.03
C LYS A 397 20.04 2.23 -0.30
N HIS A 398 20.36 3.25 0.50
CA HIS A 398 21.64 3.91 0.51
C HIS A 398 22.21 3.84 1.93
N LYS A 399 23.46 3.38 2.09
CA LYS A 399 24.12 3.19 3.40
C LYS A 399 23.24 2.40 4.40
N GLY A 400 22.59 1.34 3.92
CA GLY A 400 21.71 0.47 4.72
C GLY A 400 20.31 1.03 5.04
N LYS A 401 20.04 2.31 4.73
CA LYS A 401 18.74 2.95 4.99
C LYS A 401 17.93 3.05 3.70
N VAL A 402 16.61 2.91 3.82
CA VAL A 402 15.70 3.12 2.68
C VAL A 402 15.78 4.59 2.24
N ALA A 403 16.12 4.80 0.98
CA ALA A 403 16.37 6.11 0.38
C ALA A 403 15.37 6.47 -0.73
N GLY A 404 14.82 5.46 -1.40
CA GLY A 404 13.76 5.62 -2.39
C GLY A 404 12.90 4.38 -2.50
N VAL A 405 11.76 4.52 -3.14
CA VAL A 405 10.91 3.39 -3.53
C VAL A 405 10.70 3.43 -5.03
N GLY A 406 10.39 2.29 -5.64
CA GLY A 406 10.06 2.28 -7.05
C GLY A 406 9.20 1.12 -7.48
N ILE A 407 8.68 1.27 -8.69
CA ILE A 407 7.88 0.27 -9.39
C ILE A 407 8.49 -0.01 -10.77
N VAL A 408 8.58 -1.28 -11.12
CA VAL A 408 9.00 -1.76 -12.44
C VAL A 408 7.87 -1.54 -13.44
N ARG A 409 8.20 -0.93 -14.60
CA ARG A 409 7.24 -0.57 -15.64
C ARG A 409 7.07 -1.63 -16.73
#